data_AF-A0A9W6TS24-F1
#
_entry.id   AF-A0A9W6TS24-F1
#
_cell.length_a   1.000
_cell.length_b   1.000
_cell.length_c   1.000
_cell.angle_alpha   90.00
_cell.angle_beta   90.00
_cell.angle_gamma   90.00
#
_symmetry.space_group_name_H-M   'P 1'
#
loop_
_entity.id
_entity.type
_entity.pdbx_description
1 polymer ?
#
loop_
_entity_poly.entity_id
_entity_poly.type
_entity_poly.pdbx_seq_one_letter_code
_entity_poly.pdbx_strand_id
1 'polypeptide(L)'
;MAPPGLCSHFQKLMMERTCVPRSTRPSKKPKLVADAAFLPSDAAAGRLHYVLELGTASVWDFMDAQSISNTLQVCAGAFAQDFVDSVALEAVKRFAVENKTHLGRHCECDWMRRLDFKKHYYVGCHQDPYFIVDENLPILQVSGGAKAFLDALLLTKKLMQPFESADRFRDATFAPMVCPLITVANPILRTKADVIRALNEVSQGAGPRLFYKFKLTRRYYCDYLEEHWGGMKDSSCEYCDSLTDLSTPKSKKYANLTSFEIQQICANCTKLYRPLKVALEKNLQFVNFIREPRRRGLKVTYSRLVAGVTEGGVLCGLFLVSGFCPRDMVA
;
A
#
# COMPACT_ATOMS: atom_id res chain seq x y z
N MET A 1 -13.61 16.54 -22.53
CA MET A 1 -14.33 17.43 -21.59
C MET A 1 -13.93 17.02 -20.19
N ALA A 2 -13.03 17.78 -19.55
CA ALA A 2 -12.58 17.56 -18.18
C ALA A 2 -13.57 18.23 -17.20
N PRO A 3 -13.83 17.65 -16.01
CA PRO A 3 -14.72 18.27 -15.04
C PRO A 3 -14.02 19.44 -14.34
N PRO A 4 -14.73 20.56 -14.08
CA PRO A 4 -14.22 21.69 -13.31
C PRO A 4 -14.40 21.40 -11.81
N GLY A 5 -13.35 21.57 -11.01
CA GLY A 5 -13.52 21.39 -9.56
C GLY A 5 -12.30 21.61 -8.67
N LEU A 6 -11.08 21.71 -9.20
CA LEU A 6 -9.87 21.86 -8.39
C LEU A 6 -9.63 23.28 -7.86
N CYS A 7 -10.23 24.31 -8.46
CA CYS A 7 -9.87 25.70 -8.17
C CYS A 7 -10.67 26.34 -7.00
N SER A 8 -11.88 25.86 -6.71
CA SER A 8 -12.75 26.54 -5.74
C SER A 8 -12.50 26.15 -4.27
N HIS A 9 -11.88 24.99 -4.02
CA HIS A 9 -11.64 24.52 -2.65
C HIS A 9 -10.36 25.12 -2.04
N PHE A 10 -9.35 25.39 -2.87
CA PHE A 10 -8.08 26.02 -2.47
C PHE A 10 -8.26 27.48 -2.01
N GLN A 11 -9.20 28.22 -2.61
CA GLN A 11 -9.51 29.59 -2.22
C GLN A 11 -10.26 29.71 -0.88
N LYS A 12 -11.05 28.69 -0.51
CA LYS A 12 -11.96 28.80 0.65
C LYS A 12 -11.25 28.62 1.99
N LEU A 13 -10.12 27.92 2.02
CA LEU A 13 -9.31 27.69 3.23
C LEU A 13 -8.41 28.89 3.61
N MET A 14 -8.25 29.88 2.72
CA MET A 14 -7.32 31.00 2.90
C MET A 14 -8.00 32.33 3.29
N MET A 15 -9.33 32.36 3.46
CA MET A 15 -10.11 33.62 3.55
C MET A 15 -10.99 33.79 4.81
N GLU A 16 -10.59 33.25 5.96
CA GLU A 16 -11.24 33.59 7.25
C GLU A 16 -10.27 34.23 8.25
N ARG A 17 -10.11 35.55 8.15
CA ARG A 17 -9.77 36.43 9.29
C ARG A 17 -10.55 37.75 9.23
N THR A 18 -11.60 37.77 10.07
CA THR A 18 -12.24 38.88 10.80
C THR A 18 -11.96 40.34 10.38
N CYS A 19 -13.02 41.01 9.92
CA CYS A 19 -13.12 42.46 9.78
C CYS A 19 -13.39 43.16 11.13
N VAL A 20 -12.72 44.29 11.40
CA VAL A 20 -13.04 45.26 12.46
C VAL A 20 -13.11 46.67 11.84
N PRO A 21 -14.00 47.60 12.27
CA PRO A 21 -14.45 48.71 11.44
C PRO A 21 -13.52 49.94 11.40
N ARG A 22 -13.62 50.65 10.27
CA ARG A 22 -13.01 51.94 9.92
C ARG A 22 -13.31 53.07 10.93
N SER A 23 -12.26 53.81 11.30
CA SER A 23 -12.34 55.21 11.72
C SER A 23 -11.59 56.09 10.71
N THR A 24 -12.08 57.29 10.47
CA THR A 24 -11.81 58.15 9.30
C THR A 24 -10.85 59.31 9.59
N ARG A 25 -10.16 59.76 8.53
CA ARG A 25 -9.44 61.06 8.27
C ARG A 25 -7.90 61.03 8.30
N PRO A 26 -7.21 61.96 7.59
CA PRO A 26 -7.06 61.95 6.13
C PRO A 26 -5.59 62.00 5.66
N SER A 27 -5.37 61.47 4.46
CA SER A 27 -4.27 61.69 3.51
C SER A 27 -3.00 62.43 3.98
N LYS A 28 -1.92 61.67 4.20
CA LYS A 28 -0.55 62.10 3.90
C LYS A 28 0.02 61.13 2.86
N LYS A 29 0.51 61.69 1.74
CA LYS A 29 1.17 60.96 0.65
C LYS A 29 2.24 60.02 1.23
N PRO A 30 2.18 58.70 1.01
CA PRO A 30 3.30 57.86 1.38
C PRO A 30 4.43 58.10 0.39
N LYS A 31 5.59 58.50 0.93
CA LYS A 31 6.89 58.32 0.28
C LYS A 31 6.94 56.88 -0.24
N LEU A 32 7.33 56.72 -1.51
CA LEU A 32 7.87 55.46 -2.00
C LEU A 32 9.09 55.14 -1.13
N VAL A 33 8.86 54.40 -0.05
CA VAL A 33 9.86 53.52 0.51
C VAL A 33 9.87 52.38 -0.49
N ALA A 34 10.97 52.25 -1.22
CA ALA A 34 11.24 51.02 -1.95
C ALA A 34 11.16 49.90 -0.91
N ASP A 35 10.09 49.11 -0.98
CA ASP A 35 9.98 47.89 -0.20
C ASP A 35 11.28 47.15 -0.42
N ALA A 36 11.99 46.92 0.69
CA ALA A 36 13.16 46.09 0.70
C ALA A 36 12.75 44.79 0.04
N ALA A 37 13.27 44.54 -1.17
CA ALA A 37 13.17 43.26 -1.81
C ALA A 37 13.61 42.25 -0.76
N PHE A 38 12.66 41.45 -0.27
CA PHE A 38 12.92 40.33 0.60
C PHE A 38 13.93 39.48 -0.17
N LEU A 39 15.19 39.56 0.23
CA LEU A 39 16.22 38.68 -0.30
C LEU A 39 15.68 37.27 -0.06
N PRO A 40 15.49 36.45 -1.10
CA PRO A 40 14.99 35.12 -0.92
C PRO A 40 15.97 34.43 0.02
N SER A 41 15.49 34.08 1.21
CA SER A 41 16.24 33.20 2.09
C SER A 41 16.63 32.00 1.24
N ASP A 42 17.93 31.70 1.17
CA ASP A 42 18.48 30.65 0.31
C ASP A 42 17.96 29.25 0.72
N ALA A 43 17.21 29.18 1.82
CA ALA A 43 16.44 28.04 2.26
C ALA A 43 15.30 27.69 1.28
N ALA A 44 15.11 26.39 1.05
CA ALA A 44 14.05 25.85 0.19
C ALA A 44 12.64 26.39 0.54
N ALA A 45 12.39 26.68 1.82
CA ALA A 45 11.14 27.30 2.28
C ALA A 45 10.92 28.72 1.74
N GLY A 46 11.97 29.53 1.63
CA GLY A 46 11.91 30.87 1.04
C GLY A 46 11.63 30.82 -0.47
N ARG A 47 12.20 29.83 -1.16
CA ARG A 47 11.95 29.60 -2.60
C ARG A 47 10.53 29.11 -2.86
N LEU A 48 10.01 28.21 -2.02
CA LEU A 48 8.63 27.74 -2.12
C LEU A 48 7.62 28.86 -1.82
N HIS A 49 7.85 29.66 -0.79
CA HIS A 49 7.01 30.81 -0.48
C HIS A 49 6.97 31.78 -1.65
N TYR A 50 8.11 32.04 -2.27
CA TYR A 50 8.18 32.87 -3.47
C TYR A 50 7.44 32.27 -4.68
N VAL A 51 7.52 30.95 -4.89
CA VAL A 51 6.75 30.25 -5.95
C VAL A 51 5.25 30.27 -5.66
N LEU A 52 4.83 30.13 -4.40
CA LEU A 52 3.42 30.19 -3.99
C LEU A 52 2.86 31.62 -4.04
N GLU A 53 3.65 32.64 -3.67
CA GLU A 53 3.27 34.05 -3.75
C GLU A 53 3.27 34.60 -5.18
N LEU A 54 4.25 34.22 -6.00
CA LEU A 54 4.21 34.48 -7.45
C LEU A 54 3.16 33.63 -8.16
N GLY A 55 2.78 32.51 -7.52
CA GLY A 55 1.78 31.53 -7.92
C GLY A 55 0.36 32.08 -7.87
N THR A 56 0.13 33.20 -8.55
CA THR A 56 -1.18 33.50 -9.13
C THR A 56 -1.66 32.26 -9.91
N ALA A 57 -2.98 32.01 -9.95
CA ALA A 57 -3.56 30.86 -10.66
C ALA A 57 -2.97 30.64 -12.07
N SER A 58 -2.54 31.73 -12.71
CA SER A 58 -1.89 31.77 -14.01
C SER A 58 -0.54 31.06 -14.10
N VAL A 59 0.29 31.02 -13.05
CA VAL A 59 1.61 30.34 -13.10
C VAL A 59 1.45 28.82 -13.04
N TRP A 60 0.49 28.35 -12.24
CA TRP A 60 0.16 26.93 -12.13
C TRP A 60 -0.35 26.35 -13.44
N ASP A 61 -1.03 27.15 -14.26
CA ASP A 61 -1.51 26.75 -15.59
C ASP A 61 -0.37 26.45 -16.60
N PHE A 62 0.85 26.96 -16.36
CA PHE A 62 2.02 26.71 -17.21
C PHE A 62 2.96 25.62 -16.66
N MET A 63 2.72 25.14 -15.44
CA MET A 63 3.53 24.07 -14.87
C MET A 63 2.89 22.72 -15.20
N ASP A 64 3.65 21.85 -15.86
CA ASP A 64 3.24 20.46 -16.01
C ASP A 64 3.29 19.72 -14.66
N ALA A 65 2.59 18.58 -14.59
CA ALA A 65 2.50 17.79 -13.37
C ALA A 65 3.88 17.36 -12.84
N GLN A 66 4.85 17.15 -13.74
CA GLN A 66 6.20 16.76 -13.36
C GLN A 66 6.98 17.92 -12.71
N SER A 67 6.85 19.13 -13.24
CA SER A 67 7.47 20.35 -12.72
C SER A 67 6.89 20.73 -11.37
N ILE A 68 5.58 20.57 -11.20
CA ILE A 68 4.90 20.70 -9.90
C ILE A 68 5.46 19.66 -8.92
N SER A 69 5.52 18.39 -9.33
CA SER A 69 6.05 17.31 -8.49
C SER A 69 7.50 17.56 -8.06
N ASN A 70 8.37 17.94 -9.00
CA ASN A 70 9.78 18.25 -8.72
C ASN A 70 9.91 19.42 -7.75
N THR A 71 9.11 20.48 -7.92
CA THR A 71 9.11 21.66 -7.03
C THR A 71 8.69 21.27 -5.62
N LEU A 72 7.62 20.49 -5.49
CA LEU A 72 7.15 19.99 -4.19
C LEU A 72 8.17 19.05 -3.53
N GLN A 73 8.85 18.21 -4.30
CA GLN A 73 9.91 17.32 -3.79
C GLN A 73 11.11 18.10 -3.25
N VAL A 74 11.59 19.12 -3.98
CA VAL A 74 12.70 19.98 -3.53
C VAL A 74 12.33 20.74 -2.26
N CYS A 75 11.06 21.07 -2.10
CA CYS A 75 10.57 21.82 -0.95
C CYS A 75 9.92 20.94 0.13
N ALA A 76 10.04 19.60 0.04
CA ALA A 76 9.33 18.68 0.92
C ALA A 76 9.60 18.95 2.41
N GLY A 77 10.83 19.32 2.77
CA GLY A 77 11.24 19.66 4.14
C GLY A 77 10.81 21.05 4.62
N ALA A 78 10.21 21.88 3.76
CA ALA A 78 9.71 23.20 4.11
C ALA A 78 8.25 23.19 4.56
N PHE A 79 7.51 22.12 4.26
CA PHE A 79 6.10 22.00 4.62
C PHE A 79 5.95 21.57 6.08
N ALA A 80 5.02 22.19 6.77
CA ALA A 80 4.60 21.71 8.08
C ALA A 80 3.90 20.34 7.93
N GLN A 81 4.05 19.49 8.95
CA GLN A 81 3.62 18.09 8.88
C GLN A 81 2.09 17.95 8.74
N ASP A 82 1.33 18.86 9.35
CA ASP A 82 -0.12 18.98 9.23
C ASP A 82 -0.59 19.28 7.80
N PHE A 83 0.15 20.11 7.06
CA PHE A 83 -0.08 20.34 5.65
C PHE A 83 0.20 19.07 4.84
N VAL A 84 1.33 18.41 5.08
CA VAL A 84 1.70 17.14 4.40
C VAL A 84 0.64 16.07 4.64
N ASP A 85 0.16 15.92 5.88
CA ASP A 85 -0.86 14.95 6.24
C ASP A 85 -2.22 15.28 5.60
N SER A 86 -2.59 16.56 5.50
CA SER A 86 -3.81 17.00 4.83
C SER A 86 -3.79 16.68 3.32
N VAL A 87 -2.67 16.97 2.65
CA VAL A 87 -2.47 16.63 1.23
C VAL A 87 -2.46 15.11 1.02
N ALA A 88 -1.78 14.37 1.90
CA ALA A 88 -1.74 12.92 1.83
C ALA A 88 -3.12 12.30 2.04
N LEU A 89 -3.91 12.79 2.99
CA LEU A 89 -5.28 12.33 3.24
C LEU A 89 -6.17 12.56 2.01
N GLU A 90 -6.08 13.72 1.37
CA GLU A 90 -6.80 14.00 0.13
C GLU A 90 -6.37 13.04 -1.01
N ALA A 91 -5.06 12.74 -1.11
CA ALA A 91 -4.57 11.74 -2.06
C ALA A 91 -5.06 10.32 -1.75
N VAL A 92 -5.19 9.94 -0.47
CA VAL A 92 -5.80 8.66 -0.07
C VAL A 92 -7.27 8.59 -0.47
N LYS A 93 -8.03 9.69 -0.30
CA LYS A 93 -9.44 9.78 -0.75
C LYS A 93 -9.54 9.61 -2.27
N ARG A 94 -8.69 10.28 -3.04
CA ARG A 94 -8.64 10.12 -4.51
C ARG A 94 -8.24 8.71 -4.91
N PHE A 95 -7.25 8.13 -4.24
CA PHE A 95 -6.84 6.75 -4.46
C PHE A 95 -8.02 5.77 -4.32
N ALA A 96 -8.84 5.92 -3.28
CA ALA A 96 -10.02 5.09 -3.06
C ALA A 96 -11.00 5.17 -4.26
N VAL A 97 -11.27 6.38 -4.76
CA VAL A 97 -12.13 6.63 -5.92
C VAL A 97 -11.55 6.04 -7.20
N GLU A 98 -10.30 6.36 -7.53
CA GLU A 98 -9.65 5.92 -8.76
C GLU A 98 -9.52 4.39 -8.86
N ASN A 99 -9.25 3.74 -7.72
CA ASN A 99 -9.04 2.29 -7.67
C ASN A 99 -10.30 1.51 -7.27
N LYS A 100 -11.45 2.19 -7.19
CA LYS A 100 -12.75 1.58 -6.90
C LYS A 100 -12.72 0.72 -5.63
N THR A 101 -12.14 1.26 -4.57
CA THR A 101 -11.90 0.55 -3.31
C THR A 101 -12.32 1.37 -2.10
N HIS A 102 -12.87 0.70 -1.08
CA HIS A 102 -13.03 1.30 0.24
C HIS A 102 -11.75 1.14 1.07
N LEU A 103 -11.60 1.97 2.09
CA LEU A 103 -10.54 1.87 3.08
C LEU A 103 -11.16 1.97 4.48
N GLY A 104 -11.23 0.84 5.18
CA GLY A 104 -11.72 0.76 6.57
C GLY A 104 -13.22 0.46 6.71
N ARG A 105 -13.92 0.11 5.62
CA ARG A 105 -15.33 -0.31 5.62
C ARG A 105 -15.54 -1.81 5.77
N HIS A 106 -14.47 -2.60 5.58
CA HIS A 106 -14.44 -4.05 5.69
C HIS A 106 -15.39 -4.78 4.73
N CYS A 107 -15.60 -4.26 3.52
CA CYS A 107 -16.35 -4.90 2.44
C CYS A 107 -15.43 -5.62 1.42
N GLU A 108 -16.02 -6.27 0.41
CA GLU A 108 -15.25 -7.08 -0.56
C GLU A 108 -14.27 -6.30 -1.43
N CYS A 109 -14.59 -5.04 -1.77
CA CYS A 109 -13.70 -4.15 -2.52
C CYS A 109 -12.67 -3.44 -1.64
N ASP A 110 -12.70 -3.64 -0.31
CA ASP A 110 -11.81 -2.94 0.61
C ASP A 110 -10.38 -3.49 0.53
N TRP A 111 -9.40 -2.60 0.37
CA TRP A 111 -7.99 -2.98 0.41
C TRP A 111 -7.50 -3.14 1.85
N MET A 112 -8.16 -2.51 2.82
CA MET A 112 -8.05 -2.76 4.26
C MET A 112 -8.86 -3.97 4.71
N ARG A 113 -8.48 -5.12 4.16
CA ARG A 113 -9.05 -6.41 4.54
C ARG A 113 -8.77 -6.68 6.03
N ARG A 114 -9.80 -7.09 6.78
CA ARG A 114 -9.69 -7.34 8.22
C ARG A 114 -8.64 -8.41 8.53
N LEU A 115 -7.81 -8.16 9.56
CA LEU A 115 -6.89 -9.16 10.12
C LEU A 115 -7.57 -10.21 11.01
N ASP A 116 -8.87 -10.12 11.27
CA ASP A 116 -9.62 -11.26 11.83
C ASP A 116 -9.96 -12.31 10.76
N PHE A 117 -9.74 -11.94 9.50
CA PHE A 117 -9.70 -12.77 8.31
C PHE A 117 -10.88 -13.73 8.16
N LYS A 118 -12.05 -13.45 8.73
CA LYS A 118 -13.23 -14.26 8.42
C LYS A 118 -13.59 -13.99 6.96
N LYS A 119 -13.72 -15.04 6.14
CA LYS A 119 -14.44 -14.95 4.87
C LYS A 119 -15.87 -14.54 5.21
N HIS A 120 -16.16 -13.25 5.19
CA HIS A 120 -17.51 -12.79 5.01
C HIS A 120 -17.84 -13.03 3.56
N TYR A 121 -18.43 -14.20 3.32
CA TYR A 121 -19.34 -14.35 2.21
C TYR A 121 -20.48 -13.34 2.49
N TYR A 122 -20.69 -12.37 1.61
CA TYR A 122 -21.90 -11.56 1.57
C TYR A 122 -22.06 -10.41 2.59
N VAL A 123 -21.06 -9.55 2.79
CA VAL A 123 -21.43 -8.13 2.91
C VAL A 123 -21.21 -7.54 1.54
N GLY A 124 -22.25 -7.62 0.71
CA GLY A 124 -22.25 -6.97 -0.58
C GLY A 124 -21.76 -5.54 -0.37
N CYS A 125 -20.79 -5.11 -1.17
CA CYS A 125 -20.49 -3.69 -1.24
C CYS A 125 -21.78 -3.05 -1.75
N HIS A 126 -22.60 -2.51 -0.85
CA HIS A 126 -23.65 -1.60 -1.23
C HIS A 126 -22.90 -0.47 -1.91
N GLN A 127 -22.92 -0.48 -3.24
CA GLN A 127 -22.29 0.52 -4.09
C GLN A 127 -23.07 1.83 -3.93
N ASP A 128 -23.09 2.38 -2.71
CA ASP A 128 -23.33 3.79 -2.55
C ASP A 128 -22.28 4.50 -3.39
N PRO A 129 -22.64 5.56 -4.14
CA PRO A 129 -21.92 5.99 -5.34
C PRO A 129 -20.50 6.55 -5.13
N TYR A 130 -19.94 6.45 -3.92
CA TYR A 130 -18.65 7.03 -3.56
C TYR A 130 -17.79 6.00 -2.84
N PHE A 131 -16.63 5.70 -3.40
CA PHE A 131 -15.61 4.94 -2.70
C PHE A 131 -15.05 5.79 -1.55
N ILE A 132 -15.29 5.38 -0.31
CA ILE A 132 -15.02 6.17 0.90
C ILE A 132 -13.83 5.60 1.70
N VAL A 133 -13.11 6.53 2.33
CA VAL A 133 -12.09 6.29 3.35
C VAL A 133 -12.71 6.55 4.72
N ASP A 134 -12.56 5.64 5.67
CA ASP A 134 -12.89 5.92 7.07
C ASP A 134 -11.84 6.87 7.66
N GLU A 135 -12.20 8.13 7.88
CA GLU A 135 -11.29 9.14 8.41
C GLU A 135 -10.94 8.90 9.90
N ASN A 136 -11.69 8.04 10.59
CA ASN A 136 -11.43 7.67 11.99
C ASN A 136 -10.37 6.57 12.12
N LEU A 137 -9.77 6.11 11.02
CA LEU A 137 -8.71 5.11 11.07
C LEU A 137 -7.55 5.60 11.97
N PRO A 138 -7.05 4.76 12.90
CA PRO A 138 -6.03 5.19 13.85
C PRO A 138 -4.77 5.79 13.21
N ILE A 139 -4.36 5.26 12.05
CA ILE A 139 -3.20 5.79 11.32
C ILE A 139 -3.41 7.22 10.81
N LEU A 140 -4.64 7.63 10.50
CA LEU A 140 -4.95 8.98 10.04
C LEU A 140 -4.94 10.00 11.19
N GLN A 141 -4.92 9.51 12.43
CA GLN A 141 -4.85 10.33 13.65
C GLN A 141 -3.40 10.48 14.14
N VAL A 142 -2.43 9.82 13.50
CA VAL A 142 -1.00 9.91 13.83
C VAL A 142 -0.32 10.90 12.88
N SER A 143 0.53 11.77 13.42
CA SER A 143 1.35 12.68 12.60
C SER A 143 2.25 11.89 11.64
N GLY A 144 2.20 12.21 10.35
CA GLY A 144 2.87 11.46 9.27
C GLY A 144 2.14 10.18 8.84
N GLY A 145 1.07 9.79 9.52
CA GLY A 145 0.38 8.53 9.29
C GLY A 145 -0.41 8.52 7.98
N ALA A 146 -1.04 9.64 7.59
CA ALA A 146 -1.72 9.75 6.29
C ALA A 146 -0.75 9.51 5.12
N LYS A 147 0.46 10.08 5.20
CA LYS A 147 1.53 9.84 4.22
C LYS A 147 1.98 8.38 4.23
N ALA A 148 2.26 7.82 5.41
CA ALA A 148 2.67 6.41 5.53
C ALA A 148 1.63 5.45 4.94
N PHE A 149 0.35 5.77 5.13
CA PHE A 149 -0.76 4.99 4.57
C PHE A 149 -0.84 5.11 3.05
N LEU A 150 -0.70 6.33 2.50
CA LEU A 150 -0.63 6.56 1.06
C LEU A 150 0.54 5.80 0.42
N ASP A 151 1.73 5.89 1.00
CA ASP A 151 2.93 5.20 0.51
C ASP A 151 2.70 3.68 0.45
N ALA A 152 2.04 3.11 1.48
CA ALA A 152 1.69 1.70 1.51
C ALA A 152 0.66 1.31 0.42
N LEU A 153 -0.34 2.16 0.16
CA LEU A 153 -1.33 1.94 -0.90
C LEU A 153 -0.69 1.98 -2.29
N LEU A 154 0.16 2.97 -2.55
CA LEU A 154 0.89 3.12 -3.81
C LEU A 154 1.86 1.95 -4.03
N LEU A 155 2.57 1.52 -2.99
CA LEU A 155 3.43 0.34 -3.05
C LEU A 155 2.62 -0.91 -3.37
N THR A 156 1.48 -1.12 -2.70
CA THR A 156 0.62 -2.28 -2.93
C THR A 156 0.05 -2.28 -4.36
N LYS A 157 -0.36 -1.11 -4.87
CA LYS A 157 -0.77 -0.96 -6.27
C LYS A 157 0.35 -1.32 -7.24
N LYS A 158 1.58 -0.87 -6.97
CA LYS A 158 2.76 -1.22 -7.78
C LYS A 158 3.05 -2.73 -7.74
N LEU A 159 2.92 -3.36 -6.57
CA LEU A 159 3.06 -4.80 -6.42
C LEU A 159 1.98 -5.57 -7.20
N MET A 160 0.80 -4.99 -7.38
CA MET A 160 -0.29 -5.60 -8.16
C MET A 160 -0.08 -5.54 -9.68
N GLN A 161 0.67 -4.56 -10.20
CA GLN A 161 0.82 -4.32 -11.65
C GLN A 161 1.20 -5.56 -12.48
N PRO A 162 2.16 -6.42 -12.07
CA PRO A 162 2.51 -7.62 -12.84
C PRO A 162 1.34 -8.62 -12.99
N PHE A 163 0.34 -8.54 -12.11
CA PHE A 163 -0.79 -9.45 -12.06
C PHE A 163 -2.04 -8.92 -12.77
N GLU A 164 -2.05 -7.66 -13.18
CA GLU A 164 -3.18 -7.08 -13.92
C GLU A 164 -3.32 -7.70 -15.32
N SER A 165 -2.19 -8.11 -15.93
CA SER A 165 -2.14 -8.80 -17.22
C SER A 165 -2.04 -10.33 -17.10
N ALA A 166 -2.21 -10.88 -15.89
CA ALA A 166 -2.09 -12.32 -15.65
C ALA A 166 -3.30 -13.07 -16.24
N ASP A 167 -3.05 -14.21 -16.91
CA ASP A 167 -4.10 -15.06 -17.45
C ASP A 167 -4.80 -15.78 -16.29
N ARG A 168 -6.08 -15.43 -16.05
CA ARG A 168 -6.88 -15.97 -14.94
C ARG A 168 -6.97 -17.50 -14.90
N PHE A 169 -6.73 -18.18 -16.03
CA PHE A 169 -6.81 -19.64 -16.13
C PHE A 169 -5.45 -20.34 -16.02
N ARG A 170 -4.33 -19.60 -16.09
CA ARG A 170 -2.97 -20.17 -16.10
C ARG A 170 -2.09 -19.63 -14.98
N ASP A 171 -2.28 -18.37 -14.64
CA ASP A 171 -1.44 -17.64 -13.70
C ASP A 171 -2.09 -17.57 -12.30
N ALA A 172 -1.23 -17.39 -11.31
CA ALA A 172 -1.61 -16.98 -9.96
C ALA A 172 -2.43 -15.69 -9.98
N THR A 173 -3.55 -15.64 -9.25
CA THR A 173 -4.29 -14.40 -9.02
C THR A 173 -4.12 -13.93 -7.60
N PHE A 174 -3.86 -12.63 -7.47
CA PHE A 174 -3.60 -11.99 -6.19
C PHE A 174 -4.65 -10.93 -5.87
N ALA A 175 -4.89 -10.69 -4.58
CA ALA A 175 -5.68 -9.58 -4.09
C ALA A 175 -4.86 -8.72 -3.12
N PRO A 176 -4.97 -7.38 -3.22
CA PRO A 176 -4.21 -6.47 -2.37
C PRO A 176 -4.69 -6.51 -0.91
N MET A 177 -3.76 -6.20 -0.01
CA MET A 177 -4.01 -6.08 1.41
C MET A 177 -3.13 -4.99 2.01
N VAL A 178 -3.75 -4.07 2.74
CA VAL A 178 -3.09 -3.00 3.49
C VAL A 178 -3.71 -2.92 4.88
N CYS A 179 -2.91 -3.06 5.93
CA CYS A 179 -3.38 -2.99 7.30
C CYS A 179 -2.45 -2.09 8.12
N PRO A 180 -2.91 -0.87 8.48
CA PRO A 180 -2.19 -0.01 9.39
C PRO A 180 -2.04 -0.68 10.76
N LEU A 181 -0.81 -0.70 11.27
CA LEU A 181 -0.49 -1.28 12.58
C LEU A 181 -0.13 -0.23 13.62
N ILE A 182 0.17 1.00 13.19
CA ILE A 182 0.49 2.11 14.08
C ILE A 182 -0.77 2.82 14.58
N THR A 183 -0.66 3.32 15.80
CA THR A 183 -1.69 4.11 16.48
C THR A 183 -1.02 5.26 17.23
N VAL A 184 -1.80 6.19 17.78
CA VAL A 184 -1.27 7.26 18.65
C VAL A 184 -0.50 6.68 19.85
N ALA A 185 -0.91 5.51 20.36
CA ALA A 185 -0.24 4.82 21.47
C ALA A 185 1.02 4.06 21.03
N ASN A 186 1.08 3.59 19.78
CA ASN A 186 2.18 2.83 19.22
C ASN A 186 2.58 3.42 17.84
N PRO A 187 3.25 4.59 17.81
CA PRO A 187 3.49 5.32 16.55
C PRO A 187 4.62 4.74 15.70
N ILE A 188 5.47 3.86 16.25
CA ILE A 188 6.65 3.32 15.57
C ILE A 188 6.78 1.81 15.84
N LEU A 189 7.00 1.03 14.79
CA LEU A 189 7.29 -0.40 14.87
C LEU A 189 8.73 -0.66 14.43
N ARG A 190 9.64 -0.88 15.39
CA ARG A 190 11.06 -1.11 15.10
C ARG A 190 11.46 -2.57 15.21
N THR A 191 10.82 -3.30 16.12
CA THR A 191 11.21 -4.67 16.44
C THR A 191 10.14 -5.67 16.01
N LYS A 192 10.58 -6.91 15.85
CA LYS A 192 9.68 -8.06 15.68
C LYS A 192 8.63 -8.14 16.79
N ALA A 193 9.00 -7.82 18.03
CA ALA A 193 8.08 -7.86 19.17
C ALA A 193 6.99 -6.78 19.06
N ASP A 194 7.33 -5.59 18.56
CA ASP A 194 6.36 -4.52 18.33
C ASP A 194 5.36 -4.91 17.24
N VAL A 195 5.85 -5.48 16.14
CA VAL A 195 4.99 -5.99 15.06
C VAL A 195 4.06 -7.10 15.57
N ILE A 196 4.58 -8.02 16.39
CA ILE A 196 3.76 -9.08 17.00
C ILE A 196 2.66 -8.48 17.88
N ARG A 197 3.00 -7.50 18.71
CA ARG A 197 2.05 -6.84 19.63
C ARG A 197 0.98 -6.10 18.83
N ALA A 198 1.37 -5.24 17.89
CA ALA A 198 0.45 -4.47 17.07
C ALA A 198 -0.50 -5.36 16.25
N LEU A 199 0.00 -6.45 15.66
CA LEU A 199 -0.84 -7.41 14.97
C LEU A 199 -1.84 -8.10 15.91
N ASN A 200 -1.45 -8.41 17.14
CA ASN A 200 -2.33 -9.00 18.13
C ASN A 200 -3.39 -8.02 18.65
N GLU A 201 -3.10 -6.72 18.68
CA GLU A 201 -4.08 -5.67 18.99
C GLU A 201 -5.18 -5.60 17.93
N VAL A 202 -4.83 -5.72 16.65
CA VAL A 202 -5.82 -5.76 15.57
C VAL A 202 -6.56 -7.11 15.52
N SER A 203 -5.84 -8.22 15.70
CA SER A 203 -6.44 -9.55 15.76
C SER A 203 -5.64 -10.51 16.62
N GLN A 204 -6.29 -11.04 17.66
CA GLN A 204 -5.66 -11.94 18.60
C GLN A 204 -5.02 -13.16 17.91
N GLY A 205 -3.72 -13.34 18.11
CA GLY A 205 -2.94 -14.45 17.56
C GLY A 205 -2.39 -14.21 16.14
N ALA A 206 -2.64 -13.05 15.54
CA ALA A 206 -2.07 -12.70 14.23
C ALA A 206 -0.55 -12.47 14.31
N GLY A 207 -0.05 -11.86 15.38
CA GLY A 207 1.36 -11.49 15.50
C GLY A 207 2.35 -12.65 15.36
N PRO A 208 2.30 -13.68 16.21
CA PRO A 208 3.25 -14.79 16.16
C PRO A 208 3.25 -15.51 14.80
N ARG A 209 2.12 -15.47 14.12
CA ARG A 209 1.86 -16.22 12.89
C ARG A 209 2.45 -15.57 11.65
N LEU A 210 2.66 -14.24 11.64
CA LEU A 210 3.49 -13.58 10.62
C LEU A 210 4.91 -14.17 10.61
N PHE A 211 5.42 -14.63 11.75
CA PHE A 211 6.80 -15.10 11.91
C PHE A 211 6.95 -16.60 12.05
N TYR A 212 5.86 -17.36 11.98
CA TYR A 212 5.88 -18.78 12.29
C TYR A 212 6.25 -19.61 11.05
N LYS A 213 7.31 -20.40 11.16
CA LYS A 213 7.69 -21.40 10.15
C LYS A 213 6.90 -22.70 10.40
N PHE A 214 5.75 -22.87 9.75
CA PHE A 214 4.98 -24.11 9.87
C PHE A 214 5.72 -25.28 9.19
N LYS A 215 5.58 -26.49 9.74
CA LYS A 215 6.02 -27.72 9.05
C LYS A 215 5.01 -28.05 7.94
N LEU A 216 5.51 -28.32 6.74
CA LEU A 216 4.70 -28.75 5.59
C LEU A 216 3.87 -29.99 5.96
N THR A 217 2.56 -29.94 5.71
CA THR A 217 1.72 -31.15 5.73
C THR A 217 1.23 -31.46 4.31
N ARG A 218 0.93 -32.74 4.05
CA ARG A 218 0.65 -33.36 2.74
C ARG A 218 -0.55 -32.81 1.95
N ARG A 219 -1.09 -31.63 2.26
CA ARG A 219 -2.20 -31.09 1.47
C ARG A 219 -1.68 -30.44 0.20
N TYR A 220 -2.37 -30.74 -0.89
CA TYR A 220 -2.17 -30.16 -2.21
C TYR A 220 -2.75 -28.76 -2.19
N TYR A 221 -1.92 -27.77 -2.47
CA TYR A 221 -2.36 -26.39 -2.64
C TYR A 221 -2.11 -26.01 -4.09
N CYS A 222 -3.10 -25.33 -4.69
CA CYS A 222 -2.93 -24.73 -5.99
C CYS A 222 -1.74 -23.75 -5.92
N ASP A 223 -0.88 -23.81 -6.93
CA ASP A 223 0.17 -22.85 -7.31
C ASP A 223 1.54 -22.94 -6.63
N TYR A 224 1.73 -23.79 -5.62
CA TYR A 224 3.08 -24.11 -5.06
C TYR A 224 3.92 -22.94 -4.52
N LEU A 225 3.37 -21.73 -4.39
CA LEU A 225 4.09 -20.55 -3.87
C LEU A 225 4.78 -20.83 -2.53
N GLU A 226 4.16 -21.63 -1.66
CA GLU A 226 4.72 -22.03 -0.36
C GLU A 226 6.02 -22.83 -0.51
N GLU A 227 6.06 -23.77 -1.46
CA GLU A 227 7.22 -24.58 -1.80
C GLU A 227 8.36 -23.73 -2.37
N HIS A 228 8.03 -22.72 -3.18
CA HIS A 228 9.03 -21.80 -3.74
C HIS A 228 9.58 -20.83 -2.70
N TRP A 229 8.75 -20.27 -1.81
CA TRP A 229 9.07 -19.08 -1.01
C TRP A 229 10.40 -19.15 -0.25
N GLY A 230 10.67 -20.27 0.42
CA GLY A 230 11.89 -20.45 1.21
C GLY A 230 13.16 -20.61 0.37
N GLY A 231 13.05 -21.15 -0.84
CA GLY A 231 14.17 -21.48 -1.72
C GLY A 231 14.38 -20.50 -2.89
N MET A 232 13.53 -19.49 -3.04
CA MET A 232 13.71 -18.43 -4.04
C MET A 232 14.84 -17.47 -3.63
N LYS A 233 15.82 -17.30 -4.53
CA LYS A 233 16.91 -16.32 -4.43
C LYS A 233 17.05 -15.66 -5.81
N ASP A 234 17.01 -14.34 -5.90
CA ASP A 234 17.22 -13.55 -7.13
C ASP A 234 16.79 -14.23 -8.45
N SER A 235 17.69 -15.01 -9.07
CA SER A 235 17.50 -15.70 -10.35
C SER A 235 17.34 -17.22 -10.27
N SER A 236 17.29 -17.84 -9.10
CA SER A 236 17.14 -19.28 -8.90
C SER A 236 16.02 -19.64 -7.90
N CYS A 237 15.58 -20.90 -7.95
CA CYS A 237 14.63 -21.42 -6.99
C CYS A 237 14.91 -22.90 -6.76
N GLU A 238 15.31 -23.23 -5.53
CA GLU A 238 15.65 -24.61 -5.13
C GLU A 238 14.53 -25.61 -5.43
N TYR A 239 13.26 -25.18 -5.33
CA TYR A 239 12.12 -26.02 -5.67
C TYR A 239 11.97 -26.25 -7.19
N CYS A 240 12.15 -25.20 -8.01
CA CYS A 240 12.18 -25.36 -9.47
C CYS A 240 13.30 -26.31 -9.89
N ASP A 241 14.50 -26.12 -9.33
CA ASP A 241 15.69 -26.92 -9.63
C ASP A 241 15.44 -28.40 -9.26
N SER A 242 14.80 -28.65 -8.12
CA SER A 242 14.43 -30.02 -7.69
C SER A 242 13.37 -30.70 -8.56
N LEU A 243 12.55 -29.94 -9.30
CA LEU A 243 11.52 -30.50 -10.18
C LEU A 243 12.06 -30.82 -11.58
N THR A 244 13.05 -30.06 -12.03
CA THR A 244 13.67 -30.19 -13.36
C THR A 244 14.86 -31.14 -13.36
N ASP A 245 15.51 -31.35 -12.21
CA ASP A 245 16.60 -32.30 -12.08
C ASP A 245 16.10 -33.75 -12.19
N LEU A 246 16.50 -34.42 -13.28
CA LEU A 246 16.20 -35.83 -13.55
C LEU A 246 16.97 -36.79 -12.63
N SER A 247 18.04 -36.33 -11.98
CA SER A 247 18.89 -37.13 -11.11
C SER A 247 18.42 -37.17 -9.66
N THR A 248 17.58 -36.21 -9.25
CA THR A 248 17.02 -36.17 -7.90
C THR A 248 15.74 -37.01 -7.83
N PRO A 249 15.63 -37.99 -6.91
CA PRO A 249 14.39 -38.75 -6.72
C PRO A 249 13.24 -37.81 -6.38
N LYS A 250 12.26 -37.67 -7.29
CA LYS A 250 11.07 -36.87 -7.03
C LYS A 250 10.38 -37.42 -5.79
N SER A 251 10.11 -36.54 -4.83
CA SER A 251 9.25 -36.85 -3.69
C SER A 251 7.97 -37.53 -4.18
N LYS A 252 7.49 -38.57 -3.47
CA LYS A 252 6.21 -39.24 -3.78
C LYS A 252 5.04 -38.26 -3.95
N LYS A 253 5.13 -37.05 -3.38
CA LYS A 253 4.15 -35.97 -3.50
C LYS A 253 4.04 -35.39 -4.93
N TYR A 254 5.08 -35.53 -5.76
CA TYR A 254 5.21 -34.86 -7.07
C TYR A 254 5.55 -35.83 -8.22
N ALA A 255 5.54 -37.14 -7.96
CA ALA A 255 5.86 -38.17 -8.95
C ALA A 255 4.90 -38.17 -10.16
N ASN A 256 3.68 -37.66 -9.97
CA ASN A 256 2.63 -37.67 -10.99
C ASN A 256 2.57 -36.38 -11.83
N LEU A 257 3.42 -35.37 -11.55
CA LEU A 257 3.40 -34.14 -12.34
C LEU A 257 3.92 -34.40 -13.74
N THR A 258 3.13 -34.01 -14.74
CA THR A 258 3.53 -34.05 -16.15
C THR A 258 4.62 -33.01 -16.42
N SER A 259 5.41 -33.21 -17.48
CA SER A 259 6.42 -32.22 -17.91
C SER A 259 5.81 -30.85 -18.21
N PHE A 260 4.58 -30.83 -18.74
CA PHE A 260 3.84 -29.59 -18.97
C PHE A 260 3.49 -28.87 -17.67
N GLU A 261 3.01 -29.58 -16.65
CA GLU A 261 2.70 -29.00 -15.34
C GLU A 261 3.94 -28.47 -14.63
N ILE A 262 5.06 -29.19 -14.70
CA ILE A 262 6.35 -28.73 -14.17
C ILE A 262 6.77 -27.43 -14.87
N GLN A 263 6.61 -27.35 -16.19
CA GLN A 263 6.92 -26.14 -16.95
C GLN A 263 6.04 -24.96 -16.51
N GLN A 264 4.74 -25.17 -16.27
CA GLN A 264 3.85 -24.11 -15.79
C GLN A 264 4.23 -23.65 -14.37
N ILE A 265 4.53 -24.57 -13.46
CA ILE A 265 4.98 -24.24 -12.10
C ILE A 265 6.26 -23.38 -12.15
N CYS A 266 7.24 -23.77 -12.97
CA CYS A 266 8.49 -23.02 -13.11
C CYS A 266 8.28 -21.66 -13.80
N ALA A 267 7.35 -21.58 -14.76
CA ALA A 267 6.97 -20.33 -15.41
C ALA A 267 6.33 -19.36 -14.41
N ASN A 268 5.40 -19.82 -13.56
CA ASN A 268 4.79 -19.00 -12.51
C ASN A 268 5.84 -18.52 -11.51
N CYS A 269 6.75 -19.39 -11.06
CA CYS A 269 7.84 -18.98 -10.19
C CYS A 269 8.69 -17.85 -10.82
N THR A 270 9.04 -18.02 -12.10
CA THR A 270 9.86 -17.07 -12.85
C THR A 270 9.18 -15.73 -13.08
N LYS A 271 7.92 -15.77 -13.53
CA LYS A 271 7.16 -14.61 -13.97
C LYS A 271 6.54 -13.85 -12.80
N LEU A 272 6.11 -14.55 -11.75
CA LEU A 272 5.23 -14.01 -10.72
C LEU A 272 5.91 -13.99 -9.34
N TYR A 273 6.44 -15.12 -8.88
CA TYR A 273 6.81 -15.26 -7.47
C TYR A 273 8.15 -14.64 -7.12
N ARG A 274 9.17 -14.84 -7.95
CA ARG A 274 10.50 -14.25 -7.72
C ARG A 274 10.44 -12.72 -7.78
N PRO A 275 9.83 -12.10 -8.82
CA PRO A 275 9.72 -10.64 -8.87
C PRO A 275 8.94 -10.09 -7.67
N LEU A 276 7.87 -10.77 -7.24
CA LEU A 276 7.08 -10.38 -6.08
C LEU A 276 7.91 -10.43 -4.79
N LYS A 277 8.65 -11.52 -4.56
CA LYS A 277 9.51 -11.66 -3.38
C LYS A 277 10.58 -10.56 -3.34
N VAL A 278 11.28 -10.35 -4.45
CA VAL A 278 12.31 -9.30 -4.56
C VAL A 278 11.70 -7.91 -4.31
N ALA A 279 10.53 -7.63 -4.88
CA ALA A 279 9.86 -6.35 -4.68
C ALA A 279 9.42 -6.14 -3.23
N LEU A 280 8.93 -7.18 -2.55
CA LEU A 280 8.58 -7.13 -1.14
C LEU A 280 9.84 -6.93 -0.27
N GLU A 281 10.88 -7.75 -0.44
CA GLU A 281 12.12 -7.67 0.34
C GLU A 281 12.89 -6.36 0.14
N LYS A 282 12.74 -5.72 -1.04
CA LYS A 282 13.32 -4.41 -1.31
C LYS A 282 12.63 -3.26 -0.56
N ASN A 283 11.31 -3.33 -0.37
CA ASN A 283 10.52 -2.18 0.12
C ASN A 283 9.96 -2.38 1.53
N LEU A 284 10.02 -3.59 2.08
CA LEU A 284 9.38 -3.95 3.34
C LEU A 284 10.32 -4.67 4.30
N GLN A 285 10.03 -4.50 5.58
CA GLN A 285 10.64 -5.24 6.67
C GLN A 285 9.80 -6.46 7.02
N PHE A 286 10.41 -7.44 7.68
CA PHE A 286 9.71 -8.62 8.22
C PHE A 286 8.91 -9.43 7.18
N VAL A 287 9.37 -9.41 5.93
CA VAL A 287 8.70 -10.06 4.80
C VAL A 287 8.58 -11.56 5.03
N ASN A 288 7.36 -12.08 4.93
CA ASN A 288 7.11 -13.50 5.07
C ASN A 288 5.87 -13.98 4.29
N PHE A 289 5.86 -15.28 3.99
CA PHE A 289 4.69 -15.98 3.51
C PHE A 289 3.95 -16.64 4.67
N ILE A 290 2.68 -16.29 4.82
CA ILE A 290 1.84 -16.73 5.93
C ILE A 290 0.97 -17.90 5.48
N ARG A 291 1.23 -19.05 6.08
CA ARG A 291 0.66 -20.35 5.67
C ARG A 291 -0.73 -20.63 6.24
N GLU A 292 -1.44 -21.56 5.63
CA GLU A 292 -2.69 -22.11 6.16
C GLU A 292 -2.46 -22.94 7.43
N PRO A 293 -3.27 -22.80 8.50
CA PRO A 293 -3.08 -23.59 9.71
C PRO A 293 -3.46 -25.06 9.50
N ARG A 294 -2.78 -25.92 10.25
CA ARG A 294 -2.95 -27.39 10.23
C ARG A 294 -4.29 -27.91 10.79
N ARG A 295 -4.97 -27.17 11.68
CA ARG A 295 -6.08 -27.72 12.48
C ARG A 295 -7.46 -27.47 11.83
N ARG A 296 -8.15 -28.55 11.44
CA ARG A 296 -9.62 -28.53 11.26
C ARG A 296 -10.25 -28.14 12.61
N GLY A 297 -11.04 -27.07 12.64
CA GLY A 297 -11.79 -26.62 13.83
C GLY A 297 -11.38 -25.23 14.34
N LEU A 298 -10.12 -24.84 14.17
CA LEU A 298 -9.70 -23.44 14.32
C LEU A 298 -9.93 -22.78 12.96
N LYS A 299 -11.07 -22.09 12.79
CA LYS A 299 -11.33 -21.16 11.68
C LYS A 299 -10.26 -20.05 11.77
N VAL A 300 -9.06 -20.34 11.31
CA VAL A 300 -7.95 -19.40 11.28
C VAL A 300 -7.63 -19.16 9.82
N THR A 301 -7.74 -17.90 9.44
CA THR A 301 -8.54 -17.61 8.27
C THR A 301 -7.85 -16.58 7.36
N TYR A 302 -6.59 -16.24 7.69
CA TYR A 302 -5.57 -15.87 6.70
C TYR A 302 -4.53 -16.94 6.50
N SER A 303 -4.43 -17.28 5.25
CA SER A 303 -3.50 -18.21 4.68
C SER A 303 -3.20 -17.73 3.29
N ARG A 304 -1.99 -18.02 2.80
CA ARG A 304 -1.57 -17.67 1.45
C ARG A 304 -1.42 -16.15 1.27
N LEU A 305 -1.00 -15.45 2.32
CA LEU A 305 -0.65 -14.03 2.29
C LEU A 305 0.87 -13.92 2.21
N VAL A 306 1.38 -13.22 1.19
CA VAL A 306 2.75 -12.69 1.21
C VAL A 306 2.68 -11.25 1.68
N ALA A 307 3.35 -10.92 2.77
CA ALA A 307 3.29 -9.58 3.33
C ALA A 307 4.56 -9.20 4.07
N GLY A 308 4.75 -7.90 4.23
CA GLY A 308 5.77 -7.28 5.08
C GLY A 308 5.26 -5.97 5.64
N VAL A 309 6.05 -5.33 6.49
CA VAL A 309 5.70 -4.08 7.16
C VAL A 309 6.52 -2.95 6.57
N THR A 310 5.87 -1.85 6.18
CA THR A 310 6.55 -0.63 5.73
C THR A 310 7.27 0.04 6.90
N GLU A 311 8.24 0.92 6.62
CA GLU A 311 8.86 1.75 7.68
C GLU A 311 7.85 2.62 8.43
N GLY A 312 6.79 3.03 7.75
CA GLY A 312 5.64 3.74 8.34
C GLY A 312 4.68 2.86 9.14
N GLY A 313 5.04 1.60 9.41
CA GLY A 313 4.28 0.72 10.29
C GLY A 313 2.93 0.25 9.71
N VAL A 314 2.89 0.04 8.40
CA VAL A 314 1.72 -0.52 7.70
C VAL A 314 2.09 -1.92 7.19
N LEU A 315 1.32 -2.94 7.58
CA LEU A 315 1.42 -4.25 6.96
C LEU A 315 0.83 -4.17 5.56
N CYS A 316 1.59 -4.50 4.52
CA CYS A 316 1.08 -4.60 3.16
C CYS A 316 1.54 -5.87 2.47
N GLY A 317 0.73 -6.32 1.53
CA GLY A 317 0.95 -7.61 0.89
C GLY A 317 -0.16 -8.03 -0.05
N LEU A 318 -0.03 -9.25 -0.55
CA LEU A 318 -0.92 -9.84 -1.53
C LEU A 318 -1.43 -11.21 -1.04
N PHE A 319 -2.73 -11.41 -1.09
CA PHE A 319 -3.36 -12.72 -0.92
C PHE A 319 -3.33 -13.49 -2.23
N LEU A 320 -2.88 -14.74 -2.21
CA LEU A 320 -3.10 -15.68 -3.30
C LEU A 320 -4.57 -16.15 -3.28
N VAL A 321 -5.35 -15.68 -4.24
CA VAL A 321 -6.79 -15.95 -4.36
C VAL A 321 -7.04 -17.25 -5.14
N SER A 322 -6.36 -17.40 -6.26
CA SER A 322 -6.38 -18.60 -7.11
C SER A 322 -4.98 -18.83 -7.65
N GLY A 323 -4.70 -20.05 -8.08
CA GLY A 323 -3.48 -20.29 -8.83
C GLY A 323 -3.47 -21.65 -9.52
N PHE A 324 -2.35 -21.99 -10.16
CA PHE A 324 -2.27 -23.15 -11.03
C PHE A 324 -2.50 -24.46 -10.26
N CYS A 325 -3.55 -25.19 -10.64
CA CYS A 325 -3.84 -26.51 -10.09
C CYS A 325 -3.63 -27.58 -11.19
N PRO A 326 -2.67 -28.50 -11.02
CA PRO A 326 -2.54 -29.69 -11.87
C PRO A 326 -3.85 -30.47 -11.92
N ARG A 327 -4.21 -31.00 -13.10
CA ARG A 327 -5.57 -31.53 -13.37
C ARG A 327 -5.93 -32.74 -12.49
N ASP A 328 -4.93 -33.43 -11.96
CA ASP A 328 -5.11 -34.66 -11.15
C ASP A 328 -5.25 -34.40 -9.64
N MET A 329 -5.32 -33.14 -9.19
CA MET A 329 -5.42 -32.80 -7.76
C MET A 329 -6.83 -32.41 -7.30
N VAL A 330 -7.84 -32.52 -8.18
CA VAL A 330 -9.25 -32.16 -7.92
C VAL A 330 -10.13 -33.39 -7.60
N ALA A 331 -9.53 -34.52 -7.21
CA ALA A 331 -10.27 -35.73 -6.83
C ALA A 331 -10.89 -35.65 -5.43
#